data_AF-A0A2M7WQR0-F1
#
_entry.id   AF-A0A2M7WQR0-F1
#
_cell.length_a   1.000
_cell.length_b   1.000
_cell.length_c   1.000
_cell.angle_alpha   90.00
_cell.angle_beta   90.00
_cell.angle_gamma   90.00
#
_symmetry.space_group_name_H-M   'P 1'
#
loop_
_entity.id
_entity.type
_entity.pdbx_description
1 polymer ?
#
loop_
_entity_poly.entity_id
_entity_poly.type
_entity_poly.pdbx_seq_one_letter_code
_entity_poly.pdbx_strand_id
1 'polypeptide(L)' 'MPKLKHKEHHHGHQWGLRVGTEIVASTMMGLGIGFFLDRWLDTRPIFLIIFAIFGLAAGFLNLYQLMVVDLQRKDGVDEP' A
#
# COMPACT_ATOMS: atom_id res chain seq x y z
N MET A 1 -34.22 4.71 -26.15
CA MET A 1 -33.76 5.24 -24.85
C MET A 1 -32.53 4.47 -24.42
N PRO A 2 -31.33 5.07 -24.35
CA PRO A 2 -30.16 4.36 -23.85
C PRO A 2 -30.36 4.14 -22.35
N LYS A 3 -30.29 2.87 -21.91
CA LYS A 3 -30.40 2.54 -20.50
C LYS A 3 -29.12 3.01 -19.81
N LEU A 4 -29.25 4.02 -18.94
CA LEU A 4 -28.19 4.43 -18.03
C LEU A 4 -27.90 3.26 -17.08
N LYS A 5 -26.81 2.54 -17.37
CA LYS A 5 -26.34 1.40 -16.59
C LYS A 5 -25.77 1.94 -15.27
N HIS A 6 -26.61 1.94 -14.25
CA HIS A 6 -26.22 2.21 -12.88
C HIS A 6 -25.27 1.09 -12.42
N LYS A 7 -23.96 1.34 -12.47
CA LYS A 7 -22.94 0.47 -11.86
C LYS A 7 -22.62 1.01 -10.46
N GLU A 8 -23.56 0.87 -9.53
CA GLU A 8 -23.23 0.82 -8.10
C GLU A 8 -22.88 -0.65 -7.79
N HIS A 9 -21.60 -0.97 -7.70
CA HIS A 9 -21.16 -2.32 -7.31
C HIS A 9 -20.24 -2.23 -6.09
N HIS A 10 -20.75 -2.78 -4.99
CA HIS A 10 -20.23 -2.82 -3.62
C HIS A 10 -18.87 -3.53 -3.48
N HIS A 11 -17.78 -2.93 -3.96
CA HIS A 11 -16.41 -3.45 -3.86
C HIS A 11 -15.44 -2.59 -3.03
N GLY A 12 -15.93 -1.61 -2.27
CA GLY A 12 -15.09 -0.74 -1.44
C GLY A 12 -14.44 -1.44 -0.23
N HIS A 13 -15.12 -2.41 0.38
CA HIS A 13 -14.69 -3.02 1.65
C HIS A 13 -13.37 -3.80 1.52
N GLN A 14 -13.21 -4.60 0.46
CA GLN A 14 -12.00 -5.40 0.27
C GLN A 14 -10.82 -4.54 -0.20
N TRP A 15 -11.09 -3.48 -0.94
CA TRP A 15 -10.05 -2.58 -1.45
C TRP A 15 -9.40 -1.78 -0.32
N GLY A 16 -10.20 -1.20 0.58
CA GLY A 16 -9.67 -0.47 1.73
C GLY A 16 -8.84 -1.36 2.67
N LEU A 17 -9.29 -2.61 2.89
CA LEU A 17 -8.53 -3.58 3.68
C LEU A 17 -7.18 -3.90 3.04
N ARG A 18 -7.15 -4.14 1.72
CA ARG A 18 -5.91 -4.43 0.98
C ARG A 18 -4.90 -3.28 1.07
N VAL A 19 -5.35 -2.07 0.78
CA VAL A 19 -4.56 -0.83 0.89
C VAL A 19 -4.02 -0.67 2.31
N GLY A 20 -4.90 -0.80 3.32
CA GLY A 20 -4.49 -0.72 4.72
C GLY A 20 -3.44 -1.77 5.09
N THR A 21 -3.62 -3.02 4.66
CA THR A 21 -2.65 -4.10 4.94
C THR A 21 -1.31 -3.88 4.26
N GLU A 22 -1.25 -3.30 3.05
CA GLU A 22 0.04 -3.00 2.39
C GLU A 22 0.87 -2.00 3.19
N ILE A 23 0.25 -0.90 3.63
CA ILE A 23 0.93 0.13 4.44
C ILE A 23 1.37 -0.42 5.78
N VAL A 24 0.50 -1.17 6.47
CA VAL A 24 0.81 -1.75 7.77
C VAL A 24 1.93 -2.78 7.63
N ALA A 25 1.87 -3.67 6.65
CA ALA A 25 2.89 -4.68 6.42
C ALA A 25 4.26 -4.06 6.10
N SER A 26 4.33 -3.07 5.21
CA SER A 26 5.59 -2.41 4.87
C SER A 26 6.19 -1.64 6.05
N THR A 27 5.34 -0.95 6.82
CA THR A 27 5.74 -0.20 8.01
C THR A 27 6.24 -1.14 9.11
N MET A 28 5.54 -2.24 9.38
CA MET A 28 5.96 -3.25 10.35
C MET A 28 7.29 -3.90 9.95
N MET A 29 7.50 -4.14 8.65
CA MET A 29 8.78 -4.67 8.15
C MET A 29 9.92 -3.67 8.40
N GLY A 30 9.72 -2.38 8.08
CA GLY A 30 10.70 -1.32 8.34
C GLY A 30 11.03 -1.18 9.83
N LEU A 31 10.00 -1.09 10.68
CA LEU A 31 10.17 -0.99 12.14
C LEU A 31 10.84 -2.23 12.72
N GLY A 32 10.47 -3.43 12.27
CA GLY A 32 11.05 -4.68 12.72
C GLY A 32 12.54 -4.78 12.38
N ILE A 33 12.92 -4.45 11.14
CA ILE A 33 14.32 -4.42 10.70
C ILE A 33 15.10 -3.36 11.47
N GLY A 34 14.57 -2.14 11.57
CA GLY A 34 15.24 -1.03 12.24
C GLY A 34 15.46 -1.30 13.74
N PHE A 35 14.46 -1.85 14.42
CA PHE A 35 14.57 -2.26 15.82
C PHE A 35 15.59 -3.38 16.02
N PHE A 36 15.58 -4.39 15.14
CA PHE A 36 16.55 -5.48 15.20
C PHE A 36 17.98 -4.99 14.98
N LEU A 37 18.20 -4.09 14.02
CA LEU A 37 19.49 -3.48 13.75
C LEU A 37 20.00 -2.64 14.92
N ASP A 38 19.14 -1.77 15.49
CA ASP A 38 19.52 -0.95 16.64
C ASP A 38 19.92 -1.83 17.84
N ARG A 39 19.23 -2.96 18.05
CA ARG A 39 19.55 -3.90 19.14
C ARG A 39 20.81 -4.71 18.89
N TRP A 40 21.13 -4.99 17.63
CA TRP A 40 22.33 -5.75 17.25
C TRP A 40 23.60 -4.89 17.28
N LEU A 41 23.49 -3.62 16.88
CA LEU A 41 24.61 -2.68 16.81
C LEU A 41 24.76 -1.83 18.07
N ASP A 42 23.89 -2.02 19.07
CA ASP A 42 23.78 -1.24 20.31
C ASP A 42 23.74 0.27 20.04
N THR A 43 23.13 0.64 18.92
CA THR A 43 22.96 2.03 18.52
C THR A 43 21.72 2.61 19.17
N ARG A 44 21.78 3.92 19.43
CA ARG A 44 20.58 4.74 19.71
C ARG A 44 19.57 4.53 18.58
N PRO A 45 18.25 4.80 18.79
CA PRO A 45 17.16 4.45 17.88
C PRO A 45 17.21 5.21 16.53
N ILE A 46 18.30 5.06 15.79
CA ILE A 46 18.67 5.78 14.58
C ILE A 46 18.26 4.90 13.40
N PHE A 47 18.61 3.61 13.41
CA PHE A 47 18.18 2.71 12.35
C PHE A 47 16.67 2.53 12.39
N LEU A 48 16.04 2.47 13.57
CA LEU A 48 14.59 2.45 13.69
C LEU A 48 13.94 3.65 13.00
N ILE A 49 14.43 4.87 13.22
CA ILE A 49 13.87 6.07 12.57
C ILE A 49 14.09 6.03 11.05
N ILE A 50 15.30 5.69 10.60
CA ILE A 50 15.63 5.62 9.18
C ILE A 50 14.73 4.58 8.49
N PHE A 51 14.68 3.36 9.03
CA PHE A 51 13.88 2.29 8.47
C PHE A 51 12.36 2.51 8.64
N ALA A 52 11.91 3.27 9.63
CA ALA A 52 10.52 3.70 9.73
C ALA A 52 10.13 4.58 8.54
N ILE A 53 10.99 5.55 8.17
CA ILE A 53 10.78 6.41 7.01
C ILE A 53 10.80 5.58 5.73
N PHE A 54 11.75 4.65 5.59
CA PHE A 54 11.79 3.75 4.44
C PHE A 54 10.57 2.83 4.36
N GLY A 55 10.11 2.26 5.47
CA GLY A 55 8.93 1.39 5.52
C GLY A 55 7.65 2.14 5.14
N LEU A 56 7.53 3.39 5.58
CA LEU A 56 6.43 4.26 5.20
C LEU A 56 6.50 4.66 3.72
N ALA A 57 7.69 5.03 3.22
CA ALA A 57 7.90 5.35 1.81
C ALA A 57 7.60 4.14 0.89
N ALA A 58 8.06 2.95 1.27
CA ALA A 58 7.75 1.71 0.56
C ALA A 58 6.24 1.41 0.55
N GLY A 59 5.55 1.67 1.67
CA GLY A 59 4.10 1.55 1.74
C GLY A 59 3.40 2.46 0.74
N PHE A 60 3.74 3.74 0.71
CA PHE A 60 3.17 4.69 -0.24
C PHE A 60 3.49 4.34 -1.70
N LEU A 61 4.70 3.85 -1.99
CA LEU A 61 5.07 3.41 -3.34
C LEU A 61 4.25 2.20 -3.79
N ASN A 62 4.05 1.21 -2.92
CA ASN A 62 3.21 0.05 -3.21
C ASN A 62 1.75 0.47 -3.46
N LEU A 63 1.21 1.38 -2.64
CA LEU A 63 -0.12 1.92 -2.86
C LEU A 63 -0.26 2.65 -4.19
N TYR A 64 0.73 3.49 -4.55
CA TYR A 64 0.71 4.21 -5.80
C TYR A 64 0.72 3.24 -6.98
N GLN A 65 1.56 2.20 -6.91
CA GLN A 65 1.58 1.13 -7.91
C GLN A 65 0.24 0.39 -7.98
N LEU A 66 -0.36 0.07 -6.84
CA LEU A 66 -1.67 -0.57 -6.76
C LEU A 66 -2.73 0.28 -7.46
N MET A 67 -2.79 1.59 -7.16
CA MET A 67 -3.73 2.51 -7.78
C MET A 67 -3.50 2.64 -9.28
N VAL A 68 -2.26 2.83 -9.73
CA VAL A 68 -1.94 2.99 -11.16
C VAL A 68 -2.27 1.72 -11.94
N VAL A 69 -1.94 0.54 -11.41
CA VAL A 69 -2.23 -0.76 -12.04
C VAL A 69 -3.75 -1.02 -12.08
N ASP A 70 -4.47 -0.70 -11.01
CA ASP A 70 -5.93 -0.88 -10.95
C ASP A 70 -6.67 0.09 -11.90
N LEU A 71 -6.14 1.30 -12.13
CA LEU A 71 -6.69 2.25 -13.11
C LEU A 71 -6.59 1.71 -14.54
N GLN A 72 -5.42 1.18 -14.93
CA GLN A 72 -5.23 0.65 -16.29
C GLN A 72 -6.10 -0.57 -16.60
N ARG A 73 -6.45 -1.39 -15.60
CA ARG A 73 -7.36 -2.52 -15.80
C ARG A 73 -8.79 -2.10 -16.14
N LYS A 74 -9.19 -0.88 -15.80
CA LYS A 74 -10.57 -0.41 -15.99
C LYS A 74 -10.79 0.15 -17.39
N ASP A 75 -9.75 0.68 -18.03
CA ASP A 75 -9.85 1.37 -19.32
C ASP A 75 -9.76 0.44 -20.55
N GLY A 76 -9.30 -0.81 -20.38
CA GLY A 76 -9.11 -1.78 -21.49
C GLY A 76 -10.25 -2.80 -21.68
N VAL A 77 -11.34 -2.70 -20.95
CA VAL A 77 -12.42 -3.71 -20.90
C VAL A 77 -13.76 -3.19 -21.45
N ASP A 78 -13.82 -1.93 -21.88
CA ASP A 78 -15.03 -1.28 -22.40
C ASP A 78 -15.06 -1.18 -23.93
N GLU A 79 -14.25 -1.95 -24.67
CA GLU A 79 -14.36 -2.08 -26.13
C GLU A 79 -15.11 -3.37 -26.51
N PRO A 80 -16.27 -3.28 -27.19
CA PRO A 80 -17.18 -4.41 -27.45
C PRO A 80 -16.69 -5.40 -28.51
#